data_AF-A0A4D6EQU3-F1
#
_entry.id   AF-A0A4D6EQU3-F1
#
_cell.length_a   1.000
_cell.length_b   1.000
_cell.length_c   1.000
_cell.angle_alpha   90.00
_cell.angle_beta   90.00
_cell.angle_gamma   90.00
#
_symmetry.space_group_name_H-M   'P 1'
#
loop_
_entity.id
_entity.type
_entity.pdbx_description
1 polymer ?
#
loop_
_entity_poly.entity_id
_entity_poly.type
_entity_poly.pdbx_seq_one_letter_code
_entity_poly.pdbx_strand_id
1 'polypeptide(L)' 'IGGHGDYVWQTGKFSNPPESNLETWFVRGGSAGAALYTFREPGIYAYVNHNLIEA' A
#
# COMPACT_ATOMS: atom_id res chain seq x y z
N ILE A 1 -0.78 0.02 -8.94
CA ILE A 1 -0.07 0.36 -10.21
C ILE A 1 -0.38 1.79 -10.58
N GLY A 2 0.65 2.59 -10.91
CA GLY A 2 0.51 4.02 -11.24
C GLY A 2 0.59 4.99 -10.05
N GLY A 3 0.87 4.49 -8.85
CA GLY A 3 1.00 5.30 -7.64
C GLY A 3 1.87 4.59 -6.60
N HIS A 4 1.93 5.14 -5.38
CA HIS A 4 2.74 4.62 -4.28
C HIS A 4 1.95 4.67 -2.97
N GLY A 5 2.46 4.07 -1.90
CA GLY A 5 2.07 4.42 -0.54
C GLY A 5 2.93 5.57 -0.05
N ASP A 6 2.37 6.77 0.07
CA ASP A 6 3.07 7.95 0.62
C ASP A 6 3.44 7.70 2.09
N TYR A 7 2.51 7.10 2.84
CA TYR A 7 2.70 6.62 4.21
C TYR A 7 2.03 5.26 4.41
N VAL A 8 2.78 4.27 4.89
CA VAL A 8 2.31 2.88 5.00
C VAL A 8 2.60 2.31 6.38
N TRP A 9 1.56 1.78 7.02
CA TRP A 9 1.64 0.92 8.19
C TRP A 9 1.33 -0.51 7.79
N GLN A 10 2.32 -1.21 7.22
CA GLN A 10 2.11 -2.57 6.71
C GLN A 10 1.78 -3.60 7.80
N THR A 11 2.10 -3.30 9.07
CA THR A 11 1.71 -4.08 10.26
C THR A 11 0.46 -3.55 11.00
N GLY A 12 -0.11 -2.43 10.51
CA GLY A 12 -1.35 -1.85 11.03
C GLY A 12 -1.28 -1.34 12.47
N LYS A 13 -0.14 -0.79 12.90
CA LYS A 13 0.03 -0.21 14.24
C LYS A 13 0.41 1.26 14.13
N PHE A 14 -0.56 2.16 14.33
CA PHE A 14 -0.37 3.61 14.17
C PHE A 14 0.58 4.25 15.19
N SER A 15 0.88 3.56 16.30
CA SER A 15 1.90 3.98 17.25
C SER A 15 3.32 3.88 16.68
N ASN A 16 3.53 3.04 15.67
CA ASN A 16 4.80 2.94 14.97
C ASN A 16 4.83 4.00 13.86
N PRO A 17 5.99 4.58 13.53
CA PRO A 17 6.10 5.45 12.37
C PRO A 17 5.78 4.67 11.09
N PRO A 18 5.08 5.28 10.11
CA PRO A 18 4.87 4.67 8.81
C PRO A 18 6.17 4.62 8.01
N GLU A 19 6.23 3.70 7.05
CA GLU A 19 7.20 3.74 5.96
C GLU A 19 6.68 4.65 4.85
N SER A 20 7.59 5.31 4.12
CA SER A 20 7.23 6.27 3.06
C SER A 20 7.67 5.80 1.68
N ASN A 21 6.92 6.20 0.65
CA ASN A 21 7.22 5.97 -0.77
C ASN A 21 7.35 4.48 -1.16
N LEU A 22 6.52 3.61 -0.57
CA LEU A 22 6.52 2.19 -0.93
C LEU A 22 5.77 1.95 -2.24
N GLU A 23 6.40 1.22 -3.17
CA GLU A 23 5.74 0.73 -4.40
C GLU A 23 4.75 -0.41 -4.10
N THR A 24 5.10 -1.28 -3.17
CA THR A 24 4.30 -2.42 -2.68
C THR A 24 4.64 -2.66 -1.21
N TRP A 25 3.71 -3.22 -0.43
CA TRP A 25 3.91 -3.55 0.98
C TRP A 25 3.28 -4.90 1.35
N PHE A 26 3.71 -5.50 2.46
CA PHE A 26 3.29 -6.84 2.84
C PHE A 26 2.35 -6.82 4.06
N VAL A 27 1.10 -7.23 3.84
CA VAL A 27 0.13 -7.50 4.92
C VAL A 27 0.19 -8.98 5.27
N ARG A 28 0.64 -9.30 6.48
CA ARG A 28 0.72 -10.70 6.96
C ARG A 28 -0.68 -11.29 7.11
N GLY A 29 -0.85 -12.58 6.82
CA GLY A 29 -2.09 -13.30 7.09
C GLY A 29 -2.52 -13.15 8.56
N GLY A 30 -3.81 -12.88 8.80
CA GLY A 30 -4.34 -12.60 10.15
C GLY A 30 -4.03 -11.19 10.68
N SER A 31 -3.63 -10.26 9.82
CA SER A 31 -3.41 -8.85 10.17
C SER A 31 -4.10 -7.91 9.19
N ALA A 32 -4.16 -6.63 9.56
CA ALA A 32 -4.56 -5.54 8.69
C ALA A 32 -3.38 -4.57 8.54
N GLY A 33 -3.28 -3.95 7.36
CA GLY A 33 -2.37 -2.84 7.10
C GLY A 33 -3.15 -1.60 6.68
N ALA A 34 -2.49 -0.45 6.66
CA ALA A 34 -3.06 0.80 6.18
C ALA A 34 -2.04 1.55 5.32
N ALA A 35 -2.51 2.22 4.27
CA ALA A 35 -1.70 3.07 3.41
C ALA A 35 -2.46 4.36 3.10
N LEU A 36 -1.73 5.47 3.03
CA LEU A 36 -2.20 6.75 2.52
C LEU A 36 -1.50 7.06 1.22
N TYR A 37 -2.25 7.60 0.27
CA TYR A 37 -1.73 8.10 -1.00
C TYR A 37 -2.51 9.34 -1.43
N THR A 38 -1.79 10.40 -1.78
CA THR A 38 -2.36 11.58 -2.43
C THR A 38 -2.21 11.42 -3.94
N PHE A 39 -3.33 11.26 -4.65
CA PHE A 39 -3.32 11.18 -6.11
C PHE A 39 -2.75 12.45 -6.73
N ARG A 40 -1.80 12.28 -7.65
CA ARG A 40 -1.13 13.39 -8.35
C ARG A 40 -1.49 13.50 -9.81
N GLU A 41 -2.04 12.43 -10.38
CA GLU A 41 -2.42 12.35 -11.79
C GLU A 41 -3.85 11.81 -11.91
N PRO A 42 -4.61 12.21 -12.95
CA PRO A 42 -5.87 11.57 -13.29
C PRO A 42 -5.62 10.26 -14.05
N GLY A 43 -6.58 9.35 -14.01
CA GLY A 43 -6.52 8.09 -14.76
C GLY A 43 -7.19 6.94 -14.03
N ILE A 44 -7.10 5.75 -14.63
CA ILE A 44 -7.57 4.50 -14.01
C ILE A 44 -6.36 3.85 -13.32
N TYR A 45 -6.53 3.53 -12.03
CA TYR A 45 -5.52 2.89 -11.22
C TYR A 45 -5.99 1.49 -10.80
N ALA A 46 -5.08 0.53 -10.83
CA ALA A 46 -5.32 -0.81 -10.29
C ALA A 46 -4.66 -0.96 -8.92
N TYR A 47 -5.46 -1.34 -7.91
CA TYR A 47 -4.98 -1.75 -6.59
C TYR A 47 -5.07 -3.28 -6.50
N VAL A 48 -3.93 -3.94 -6.32
CA VAL A 48 -3.80 -5.39 -6.56
C VAL A 48 -2.88 -6.04 -5.53
N ASN A 49 -3.02 -7.36 -5.37
CA ASN A 49 -1.92 -8.18 -4.90
C ASN A 49 -0.88 -8.26 -6.03
N HIS A 50 0.39 -7.93 -5.73
CA HIS A 50 1.44 -7.89 -6.74
C HIS A 50 2.01 -9.27 -7.10
N ASN A 51 1.36 -10.36 -6.65
CA ASN A 51 1.44 -11.67 -7.30
C ASN A 51 0.44 -11.72 -8.47
N LEU A 52 0.89 -11.32 -9.65
CA LEU A 52 0.03 -11.13 -10.83
C LEU A 52 -0.56 -12.44 -11.42
N ILE A 53 -0.12 -13.61 -10.93
CA ILE A 53 -0.66 -14.91 -11.34
C ILE A 53 -1.96 -15.23 -10.57
N GLU A 54 -2.15 -14.62 -9.40
CA GLU A 54 -3.27 -14.88 -8.48
C GLU A 54 -4.29 -13.72 -8.43
N ALA A 55 -4.07 -12.66 -9.22
CA ALA A 55 -4.84 -11.41 -9.18
C ALA A 55 -6.12 -11.46 -10.03
#